data_AF-A0A167JLP1-F1
#
_entry.id   AF-A0A167JLP1-F1
#
_cell.length_a   1.000
_cell.length_b   1.000
_cell.length_c   1.000
_cell.angle_alpha   90.00
_cell.angle_beta   90.00
_cell.angle_gamma   90.00
#
_symmetry.space_group_name_H-M   'P 1'
#
loop_
_entity.id
_entity.type
_entity.pdbx_description
1 polymer ?
#
loop_
_entity_poly.entity_id
_entity_poly.type
_entity_poly.pdbx_seq_one_letter_code
_entity_poly.pdbx_strand_id
1 'polypeptide(L)'
;MLHRSLETIQAQIQPESSGLKETMQQLFTDLRDITSGRAPLSINLSVSGGPGFQTPIFTMNSEANTGGSGTSPPPRYRMSRGVKTIPDLWREWHFGLNGAKSVVELERLQPGWHSQDDTFFARRHRVIIAIKKHARESGLSEEMAMHLAEERRVLGRKTLDFLGKNQNSIFIS
;
A
#
# COMPACT_ATOMS: atom_id res chain seq x y z
N MET A 1 22.25 32.61 -38.74
CA MET A 1 22.94 31.68 -37.80
C MET A 1 22.00 31.06 -36.76
N LEU A 2 21.02 31.79 -36.20
CA LEU A 2 20.11 31.27 -35.17
C LEU A 2 19.22 30.07 -35.59
N HIS A 3 18.73 30.06 -36.84
CA HIS A 3 17.85 28.99 -37.34
C HIS A 3 18.50 27.59 -37.32
N ARG A 4 19.81 27.51 -37.57
CA ARG A 4 20.55 26.23 -37.57
C ARG A 4 20.72 25.65 -36.16
N SER A 5 20.75 26.51 -35.14
CA SER A 5 20.90 26.10 -33.73
C SER A 5 19.61 25.50 -33.17
N LEU A 6 18.44 26.02 -33.56
CA LEU A 6 17.15 25.48 -33.12
C LEU A 6 16.88 24.08 -33.69
N GLU A 7 17.16 23.87 -34.98
CA GLU A 7 17.05 22.55 -35.63
C GLU A 7 17.99 21.52 -34.98
N THR A 8 19.18 21.95 -34.57
CA THR A 8 20.15 21.05 -33.91
C THR A 8 19.67 20.62 -32.53
N ILE A 9 19.12 21.55 -31.73
CA ILE A 9 18.56 21.25 -30.41
C ILE A 9 17.34 20.32 -30.55
N GLN A 10 16.48 20.59 -31.54
CA GLN A 10 15.27 19.80 -31.76
C GLN A 10 15.58 18.38 -32.23
N ALA A 11 16.59 18.23 -33.11
CA ALA A 11 17.08 16.92 -33.54
C ALA A 11 17.70 16.10 -32.41
N GLN A 12 18.17 16.73 -31.33
CA GLN A 12 18.82 16.07 -30.20
C GLN A 12 17.82 15.65 -29.11
N ILE A 13 16.75 16.43 -28.89
CA ILE A 13 15.71 16.12 -27.89
C ILE A 13 14.81 14.94 -28.31
N GLN A 14 14.52 14.79 -29.60
CA GLN A 14 13.64 13.73 -30.09
C GLN A 14 14.15 12.29 -29.82
N PRO A 15 15.42 11.94 -30.12
CA PRO A 15 15.93 10.59 -29.84
C PRO A 15 15.99 10.28 -28.34
N GLU A 16 16.36 11.26 -27.51
CA GLU A 16 16.35 11.09 -26.04
C GLU A 16 14.94 10.84 -25.50
N SER A 17 13.95 11.58 -25.99
CA SER A 17 12.55 11.39 -25.59
C SER A 17 12.00 10.02 -26.00
N SER A 18 12.50 9.45 -27.10
CA SER A 18 12.12 8.12 -27.58
C SER A 18 12.73 7.03 -26.71
N GLY A 19 14.02 7.14 -26.38
CA GLY A 19 14.71 6.21 -25.48
C GLY A 19 14.11 6.19 -24.08
N LEU A 20 13.68 7.35 -23.57
CA LEU A 20 12.99 7.43 -22.28
C LEU A 20 11.63 6.73 -22.32
N LYS A 21 10.84 6.91 -23.40
CA LYS A 21 9.55 6.24 -23.57
C LYS A 21 9.71 4.72 -23.62
N GLU A 22 10.71 4.25 -24.34
CA GLU A 22 11.02 2.81 -24.44
C GLU A 22 11.43 2.25 -23.08
N THR A 23 12.30 2.95 -22.35
CA THR A 23 12.67 2.58 -20.97
C THR A 23 11.46 2.52 -20.04
N MET A 24 10.54 3.50 -20.12
CA MET A 24 9.33 3.51 -19.31
C MET A 24 8.38 2.36 -19.68
N GLN A 25 8.23 2.05 -20.97
CA GLN A 25 7.40 0.92 -21.42
C GLN A 25 7.98 -0.42 -20.96
N GLN A 26 9.31 -0.55 -21.00
CA GLN A 26 10.00 -1.73 -20.49
C GLN A 26 9.75 -1.89 -18.98
N LEU A 27 9.91 -0.81 -18.21
CA LEU A 27 9.65 -0.84 -16.76
C LEU A 27 8.22 -1.27 -16.41
N PHE A 28 7.21 -0.79 -17.15
CA PHE A 28 5.82 -1.24 -16.93
C PHE A 28 5.62 -2.71 -17.24
N THR A 29 6.28 -3.22 -18.27
CA THR A 29 6.23 -4.63 -18.66
C THR A 29 6.88 -5.50 -17.59
N ASP A 30 8.08 -5.12 -17.14
CA ASP A 30 8.81 -5.83 -16.08
C ASP A 30 8.02 -5.87 -14.77
N LEU A 31 7.40 -4.75 -14.38
CA LEU A 31 6.54 -4.69 -13.19
C LEU A 31 5.29 -5.57 -13.33
N ARG A 32 4.68 -5.63 -14.52
CA ARG A 32 3.54 -6.50 -14.79
C ARG A 32 3.94 -7.98 -14.71
N ASP A 33 5.11 -8.34 -15.22
CA ASP A 33 5.60 -9.72 -15.17
C ASP A 33 5.99 -10.15 -13.75
N ILE A 34 6.55 -9.23 -12.96
CA ILE A 34 6.80 -9.45 -11.53
C ILE A 34 5.48 -9.67 -10.77
N THR A 35 4.51 -8.75 -10.93
CA THR A 35 3.25 -8.80 -10.17
C THR A 35 2.35 -9.97 -10.58
N SER A 36 2.48 -10.47 -11.81
CA SER A 36 1.76 -11.66 -12.29
C SER A 36 2.47 -12.98 -11.98
N GLY A 37 3.68 -12.96 -11.40
CA GLY A 37 4.47 -14.14 -11.08
C GLY A 37 5.13 -14.81 -12.29
N ARG A 38 5.27 -14.09 -13.42
CA ARG A 38 5.95 -14.56 -14.64
C ARG A 38 7.45 -14.28 -14.64
N ALA A 39 7.92 -13.33 -13.82
CA ALA A 39 9.34 -13.01 -13.65
C ALA A 39 9.84 -13.39 -12.24
N PRO A 40 11.00 -14.08 -12.11
CA PRO A 40 11.60 -14.38 -10.82
C PRO A 40 12.19 -13.11 -10.18
N LEU A 41 11.92 -12.90 -8.89
CA LEU A 41 12.50 -11.80 -8.11
C LEU A 41 13.85 -12.19 -7.51
N SER A 42 14.91 -11.46 -7.86
CA SER A 42 16.22 -11.56 -7.21
C SER A 42 16.40 -10.39 -6.24
N ILE A 43 16.39 -10.65 -4.94
CA ILE A 43 16.60 -9.61 -3.92
C ILE A 43 18.06 -9.66 -3.45
N ASN A 44 18.83 -8.60 -3.74
CA ASN A 44 20.19 -8.47 -3.23
C ASN A 44 20.15 -7.74 -1.86
N LEU A 45 20.08 -8.51 -0.76
CA LEU A 45 20.22 -7.98 0.59
C LEU A 45 21.71 -7.88 0.96
N SER A 46 22.30 -6.69 0.90
CA SER A 46 23.58 -6.40 1.53
C SER A 46 23.39 -6.09 3.03
N VAL A 47 23.15 -7.14 3.82
CA VAL A 47 23.16 -7.01 5.28
C VAL A 47 24.61 -6.94 5.77
N SER A 48 25.07 -5.74 6.16
CA SER A 48 26.37 -5.57 6.83
C SER A 48 26.25 -6.06 8.28
N GLY A 49 26.38 -7.37 8.46
CA GLY A 49 26.49 -8.04 9.76
C GLY A 49 27.80 -8.83 9.80
N GLY A 50 28.53 -8.73 10.91
CA GLY A 50 29.90 -9.24 11.09
C GLY A 50 30.12 -10.73 10.80
N PRO A 51 31.39 -11.18 10.87
CA PRO A 51 31.83 -12.46 10.33
C PRO A 51 31.24 -13.62 11.14
N GLY A 52 30.30 -14.35 10.55
CA GLY A 52 29.76 -15.57 11.17
C GLY A 52 28.39 -16.07 10.69
N PHE A 53 27.65 -15.31 9.88
CA PHE A 53 26.32 -15.74 9.41
C PHE A 53 26.39 -16.30 7.99
N GLN A 54 26.29 -17.63 7.86
CA GLN A 54 25.98 -18.28 6.59
C GLN A 54 24.57 -17.83 6.18
N THR A 55 24.45 -17.15 5.05
CA THR A 55 23.16 -16.76 4.47
C THR A 55 22.43 -18.02 3.97
N PRO A 56 21.20 -18.31 4.43
CA PRO A 56 20.36 -19.26 3.72
C PRO A 56 19.95 -18.61 2.39
N ILE A 57 20.34 -19.23 1.26
CA ILE A 57 19.76 -18.94 -0.04
C ILE A 57 18.31 -19.46 0.02
N PHE A 58 17.34 -18.55 0.12
CA PHE A 58 15.93 -18.89 -0.04
C PHE A 58 15.62 -19.00 -1.53
N THR A 59 15.92 -20.15 -2.13
CA THR A 59 15.35 -20.52 -3.42
C THR A 59 13.86 -20.81 -3.19
N MET A 60 12.97 -19.90 -3.57
CA MET A 60 11.54 -20.19 -3.66
C MET A 60 11.29 -21.06 -4.89
N ASN A 61 11.57 -22.36 -4.76
CA ASN A 61 10.99 -23.37 -5.64
C ASN A 61 9.54 -23.56 -5.18
N SER A 62 8.58 -23.04 -5.95
CA SER A 62 7.19 -23.47 -5.86
C SER A 62 7.07 -24.88 -6.46
N GLU A 63 7.63 -25.87 -5.76
CA GLU A 63 7.32 -27.27 -5.98
C GLU A 63 6.05 -27.61 -5.22
N ALA A 64 4.99 -27.86 -5.97
CA ALA A 64 3.77 -28.48 -5.44
C ALA A 64 4.12 -29.91 -5.00
N ASN A 65 4.51 -30.08 -3.73
CA ASN A 65 4.59 -31.39 -3.10
C ASN A 65 3.43 -31.60 -2.11
N THR A 66 2.71 -32.68 -2.39
CA THR A 66 1.44 -33.13 -1.84
C THR A 66 1.66 -33.87 -0.51
N GLY A 67 0.76 -33.69 0.47
CA GLY A 67 0.56 -34.67 1.55
C GLY A 67 0.66 -34.13 2.99
N GLY A 68 -0.50 -33.88 3.59
CA GLY A 68 -0.63 -33.54 5.01
C GLY A 68 -2.03 -33.05 5.34
N SER A 69 -2.98 -33.97 5.46
CA SER A 69 -4.37 -33.69 5.87
C SER A 69 -4.43 -33.25 7.34
N GLY A 70 -4.08 -32.01 7.58
CA GLY A 70 -4.59 -31.19 8.67
C GLY A 70 -5.21 -29.97 8.02
N THR A 71 -6.50 -30.04 7.69
CA THR A 71 -7.23 -28.90 7.11
C THR A 71 -7.43 -27.82 8.18
N SER A 72 -6.35 -27.13 8.55
CA SER A 72 -6.52 -25.80 9.13
C SER A 72 -7.25 -24.97 8.08
N PRO A 73 -8.41 -24.38 8.38
CA PRO A 73 -9.07 -23.50 7.43
C PRO A 73 -8.07 -22.45 6.95
N PRO A 74 -8.08 -22.07 5.67
CA PRO A 74 -7.16 -21.07 5.15
C PRO A 74 -7.18 -19.85 6.07
N PRO A 75 -6.02 -19.24 6.39
CA PRO A 75 -5.94 -18.13 7.32
C PRO A 75 -6.96 -17.06 6.93
N ARG A 76 -8.00 -16.90 7.74
CA ARG A 76 -8.95 -15.80 7.54
C ARG A 76 -8.19 -14.51 7.74
N TYR A 77 -8.28 -13.62 6.77
CA TYR A 77 -7.63 -12.32 6.87
C TYR A 77 -8.06 -11.63 8.17
N ARG A 78 -7.09 -10.98 8.82
CA ARG A 78 -7.30 -10.22 10.05
C ARG A 78 -6.70 -8.84 9.86
N MET A 79 -7.42 -7.79 10.26
CA MET A 79 -6.86 -6.43 10.19
C MET A 79 -5.59 -6.32 11.03
N SER A 80 -4.58 -5.68 10.48
CA SER A 80 -3.26 -5.51 11.08
C SER A 80 -3.34 -4.73 12.38
N ARG A 81 -2.89 -5.35 13.47
CA ARG A 81 -2.76 -4.71 14.80
C ARG A 81 -1.58 -3.73 14.88
N GLY A 82 -0.66 -3.78 13.91
CA GLY A 82 0.46 -2.85 13.80
C GLY A 82 0.08 -1.45 13.30
N VAL A 83 -1.09 -1.31 12.66
CA VAL A 83 -1.58 -0.03 12.15
C VAL A 83 -2.03 0.88 13.29
N LYS A 84 -1.28 1.96 13.51
CA LYS A 84 -1.47 2.93 14.60
C LYS A 84 -1.70 4.37 14.13
N THR A 85 -1.45 4.65 12.85
CA THR A 85 -1.59 5.98 12.24
C THR A 85 -2.77 5.99 11.27
N ILE A 86 -3.30 7.18 10.97
CA ILE A 86 -4.36 7.32 9.98
C ILE A 86 -3.86 6.99 8.56
N PRO A 87 -2.65 7.42 8.11
CA PRO A 87 -2.13 7.05 6.79
C PRO A 87 -1.95 5.54 6.61
N ASP A 88 -1.49 4.84 7.65
CA ASP A 88 -1.37 3.38 7.59
C ASP A 88 -2.73 2.69 7.51
N LEU A 89 -3.72 3.22 8.23
CA LEU A 89 -5.10 2.73 8.13
C LEU A 89 -5.66 2.98 6.73
N TRP A 90 -5.46 4.17 6.19
CA TRP A 90 -5.87 4.51 4.83
C TRP A 90 -5.25 3.56 3.80
N ARG A 91 -3.97 3.26 3.96
CA ARG A 91 -3.25 2.32 3.09
C ARG A 91 -3.83 0.91 3.17
N GLU A 92 -4.02 0.37 4.37
CA GLU A 92 -4.67 -0.93 4.57
C GLU A 92 -6.07 -0.96 3.95
N TRP A 93 -6.80 0.14 4.08
CA TRP A 93 -8.17 0.22 3.62
C TRP A 93 -8.30 0.16 2.10
N HIS A 94 -7.44 0.90 1.39
CA HIS A 94 -7.56 1.13 -0.05
C HIS A 94 -6.63 0.26 -0.89
N PHE A 95 -5.40 0.01 -0.42
CA PHE A 95 -4.35 -0.67 -1.17
C PHE A 95 -3.96 -2.03 -0.56
N GLY A 96 -4.26 -2.23 0.72
CA GLY A 96 -3.82 -3.40 1.47
C GLY A 96 -2.43 -3.22 2.08
N LEU A 97 -1.95 -4.24 2.78
CA LEU A 97 -0.64 -4.25 3.46
C LEU A 97 0.06 -5.58 3.20
N ASN A 98 1.39 -5.55 3.04
CA ASN A 98 2.23 -6.74 2.91
C ASN A 98 1.77 -7.73 1.82
N GLY A 99 1.29 -7.21 0.68
CA GLY A 99 0.77 -8.01 -0.43
C GLY A 99 -0.62 -8.61 -0.19
N ALA A 100 -1.25 -8.34 0.95
CA ALA A 100 -2.65 -8.72 1.20
C ALA A 100 -3.62 -7.75 0.51
N LYS A 101 -4.83 -8.26 0.21
CA LYS A 101 -5.93 -7.47 -0.35
C LYS A 101 -6.30 -6.29 0.55
N SER A 102 -6.84 -5.24 -0.07
CA SER A 102 -7.37 -4.10 0.67
C SER A 102 -8.66 -4.45 1.40
N VAL A 103 -8.99 -3.70 2.45
CA VAL A 103 -10.26 -3.89 3.18
C VAL A 103 -11.46 -3.73 2.25
N VAL A 104 -11.41 -2.76 1.32
CA VAL A 104 -12.48 -2.55 0.34
C VAL A 104 -12.66 -3.78 -0.57
N GLU A 105 -11.56 -4.40 -0.98
CA GLU A 105 -11.61 -5.60 -1.81
C GLU A 105 -12.14 -6.81 -1.01
N LEU A 106 -11.75 -6.94 0.26
CA LEU A 106 -12.23 -8.00 1.16
C LEU A 106 -13.73 -7.90 1.43
N GLU A 107 -14.25 -6.69 1.67
CA GLU A 107 -15.69 -6.45 1.80
C GLU A 107 -16.47 -6.94 0.57
N ARG A 108 -15.90 -6.75 -0.62
CA ARG A 108 -16.52 -7.17 -1.88
C ARG A 108 -16.43 -8.68 -2.12
N LEU A 109 -15.28 -9.29 -1.81
CA LEU A 109 -14.99 -10.68 -2.18
C LEU A 109 -15.39 -11.70 -1.12
N GLN A 110 -15.41 -11.31 0.15
CA GLN A 110 -15.58 -12.24 1.28
C GLN A 110 -16.45 -11.63 2.38
N PRO A 111 -17.77 -11.47 2.18
CA PRO A 111 -18.67 -10.94 3.21
C PRO A 111 -18.51 -11.69 4.55
N GLY A 112 -18.37 -10.94 5.65
CA GLY A 112 -18.21 -11.51 7.00
C GLY A 112 -16.78 -11.96 7.35
N TRP A 113 -15.78 -11.64 6.52
CA TRP A 113 -14.37 -11.90 6.81
C TRP A 113 -13.92 -11.32 8.16
N HIS A 114 -14.51 -10.20 8.57
CA HIS A 114 -14.19 -9.50 9.82
C HIS A 114 -15.00 -9.97 11.04
N SER A 115 -15.76 -11.06 10.98
CA SER A 115 -16.63 -11.55 12.08
C SER A 115 -15.93 -11.75 13.44
N GLN A 116 -14.63 -12.05 13.44
CA GLN A 116 -13.83 -12.18 14.68
C GLN A 116 -13.23 -10.86 15.16
N ASP A 117 -13.39 -9.80 14.38
CA ASP A 117 -12.77 -8.49 14.52
C ASP A 117 -13.78 -7.34 14.33
N ASP A 118 -15.10 -7.61 14.43
CA ASP A 118 -16.18 -6.67 14.10
C ASP A 118 -16.04 -5.31 14.79
N THR A 119 -15.72 -5.31 16.08
CA THR A 119 -15.53 -4.07 16.85
C THR A 119 -14.35 -3.27 16.31
N PHE A 120 -13.28 -3.95 15.91
CA PHE A 120 -12.06 -3.32 15.42
C PHE A 120 -12.26 -2.75 14.01
N PHE A 121 -12.91 -3.53 13.15
CA PHE A 121 -13.37 -3.10 11.84
C PHE A 121 -14.28 -1.87 11.95
N ALA A 122 -15.33 -1.93 12.78
CA ALA A 122 -16.28 -0.84 12.96
C ALA A 122 -15.61 0.46 13.43
N ARG A 123 -14.68 0.38 14.39
CA ARG A 123 -13.92 1.56 14.87
C ARG A 123 -13.07 2.18 13.76
N ARG A 124 -12.36 1.37 12.98
CA ARG A 124 -11.53 1.83 11.87
C ARG A 124 -12.38 2.38 10.71
N HIS A 125 -13.49 1.73 10.41
CA HIS A 125 -14.44 2.18 9.42
C HIS A 125 -15.00 3.57 9.75
N ARG A 126 -15.35 3.82 11.02
CA ARG A 126 -15.80 5.15 11.48
C ARG A 126 -14.78 6.26 11.20
N VAL A 127 -13.49 5.99 11.38
CA VAL A 127 -12.42 6.96 11.07
C VAL A 127 -12.40 7.24 9.56
N ILE A 128 -12.44 6.21 8.72
CA ILE A 128 -12.46 6.36 7.25
C ILE A 128 -13.70 7.15 6.79
N ILE A 129 -14.89 6.82 7.30
CA ILE A 129 -16.13 7.55 6.97
C ILE A 129 -16.01 9.01 7.39
N ALA A 130 -15.50 9.30 8.59
CA ALA A 130 -15.35 10.66 9.07
C ALA A 130 -14.41 11.48 8.18
N ILE A 131 -13.30 10.91 7.72
CA ILE A 131 -12.37 11.56 6.78
C ILE A 131 -13.06 11.87 5.46
N LYS A 132 -13.73 10.89 4.85
CA LYS A 132 -14.44 11.09 3.58
C LYS A 132 -15.57 12.11 3.70
N LYS A 133 -16.29 12.09 4.82
CA LYS A 133 -17.33 13.07 5.11
C LYS A 133 -16.74 14.48 5.19
N HIS A 134 -15.66 14.66 5.94
CA HIS A 134 -14.99 15.96 6.08
C HIS A 134 -14.43 16.47 4.75
N ALA A 135 -13.83 15.59 3.93
CA ALA A 135 -13.36 15.92 2.60
C ALA A 135 -14.50 16.50 1.74
N ARG A 136 -15.65 15.82 1.72
CA ARG A 136 -16.84 16.28 1.00
C ARG A 136 -17.39 17.61 1.51
N GLU A 137 -17.52 17.75 2.83
CA GLU A 137 -18.09 18.95 3.46
C GLU A 137 -17.18 20.18 3.32
N SER A 138 -15.86 19.97 3.23
CA SER A 138 -14.87 21.05 3.16
C SER A 138 -14.33 21.30 1.75
N GLY A 139 -14.77 20.52 0.75
CA GLY A 139 -14.28 20.62 -0.63
C GLY A 139 -12.81 20.22 -0.79
N LEU A 140 -12.29 19.35 0.08
CA LEU A 140 -10.90 18.89 0.06
C LEU A 140 -10.79 17.53 -0.65
N SER A 141 -9.61 17.19 -1.14
CA SER A 141 -9.32 15.81 -1.54
C SER A 141 -9.32 14.88 -0.32
N GLU A 142 -9.68 13.61 -0.52
CA GLU A 142 -9.69 12.62 0.56
C GLU A 142 -8.30 12.46 1.20
N GLU A 143 -7.24 12.52 0.39
CA GLU A 143 -5.84 12.46 0.83
C GLU A 143 -5.47 13.67 1.70
N MET A 144 -5.91 14.87 1.32
CA MET A 144 -5.66 16.07 2.13
C MET A 144 -6.40 16.00 3.46
N ALA A 145 -7.68 15.59 3.46
CA ALA A 145 -8.45 15.39 4.67
C ALA A 145 -7.84 14.31 5.58
N MET A 146 -7.27 13.26 5.00
CA MET A 146 -6.55 12.19 5.70
C MET A 146 -5.30 12.72 6.40
N HIS A 147 -4.47 13.51 5.72
CA HIS A 147 -3.27 14.13 6.32
C HIS A 147 -3.63 15.13 7.43
N LEU A 148 -4.66 15.95 7.22
CA LEU A 148 -5.17 16.88 8.24
C LEU A 148 -5.68 16.15 9.48
N ALA A 149 -6.38 15.02 9.29
CA ALA A 149 -6.83 14.19 10.41
C ALA A 149 -5.64 13.63 11.22
N GLU A 150 -4.57 13.21 10.54
CA GLU A 150 -3.36 12.69 11.18
C GLU A 150 -2.62 13.78 11.96
N GLU A 151 -2.50 14.99 11.38
CA GLU A 151 -1.90 16.14 12.06
C GLU A 151 -2.64 16.44 13.37
N ARG A 152 -3.98 16.53 13.31
CA ARG A 152 -4.81 16.76 14.51
C ARG A 152 -4.70 15.61 15.53
N ARG A 153 -4.62 14.37 15.06
CA ARG A 153 -4.40 13.21 15.93
C ARG A 153 -3.09 13.34 16.70
N VAL A 154 -2.00 13.70 16.01
CA VAL A 154 -0.67 13.87 16.60
C VAL A 154 -0.65 15.04 17.59
N LEU A 155 -1.19 16.20 17.20
CA LEU A 155 -1.29 17.38 18.06
C LEU A 155 -2.09 17.09 19.33
N GLY A 156 -3.24 16.43 19.18
CA GLY A 156 -4.10 16.03 20.30
C GLY A 156 -3.60 14.82 21.08
N ARG A 157 -2.47 14.21 20.69
CA ARG A 157 -1.91 12.97 21.28
C ARG A 157 -2.94 11.84 21.36
N LYS A 158 -3.86 11.80 20.40
CA LYS A 158 -4.96 10.82 20.33
C LYS A 158 -4.47 9.53 19.68
N THR A 159 -4.92 8.37 20.16
CA THR A 159 -4.65 7.09 19.48
C THR A 159 -5.66 6.86 18.36
N LEU A 160 -5.32 6.01 17.39
CA LEU A 160 -6.26 5.62 16.34
C LEU A 160 -7.54 4.97 16.91
N ASP A 161 -7.39 4.15 17.96
CA ASP A 161 -8.55 3.55 18.66
C ASP A 161 -9.42 4.60 19.36
N PHE A 162 -8.80 5.62 19.97
CA PHE A 162 -9.53 6.76 20.54
C PHE A 162 -10.38 7.45 19.48
N LEU A 163 -9.83 7.70 18.28
CA LEU A 163 -10.57 8.33 17.19
C LEU A 163 -11.74 7.45 16.69
N GLY A 164 -11.56 6.14 16.61
CA GLY A 164 -12.64 5.22 16.22
C GLY A 164 -13.80 5.14 17.24
N LYS A 165 -13.54 5.53 18.50
CA LYS A 165 -14.57 5.71 19.54
C LYS A 165 -15.17 7.12 19.53
N ASN A 166 -14.39 8.12 19.14
CA ASN A 166 -14.72 9.54 19.24
C ASN A 166 -14.56 10.26 17.88
N GLN A 167 -15.20 9.76 16.83
CA GLN A 167 -14.99 10.24 15.45
C GLN A 167 -15.28 11.73 15.25
N ASN A 168 -16.19 12.30 16.05
CA ASN A 168 -16.50 13.73 16.01
C ASN A 168 -15.30 14.59 16.45
N SER A 169 -14.39 14.04 17.24
CA SER A 169 -13.19 14.74 17.74
C SER A 169 -12.00 14.71 16.78
N ILE A 170 -12.12 14.11 15.59
CA ILE A 170 -11.03 14.02 14.61
C ILE A 170 -10.69 15.41 14.07
N PHE A 171 -11.71 16.21 13.77
CA PHE A 171 -11.56 17.53 13.14
C PHE A 171 -11.93 18.70 14.07
N ILE A 172 -12.19 18.44 15.36
CA ILE A 172 -12.47 19.45 16.37
C ILE A 172 -11.22 19.65 17.24
N SER A 173 -10.85 20.92 17.42
CA SER A 173 -9.73 21.41 18.24
C SER A 173 -9.99 21.21 19.73
#